data_AF-A0A3R8TEP6-F1
#
_entry.id   AF-A0A3R8TEP6-F1
#
_cell.length_a   1.000
_cell.length_b   1.000
_cell.length_c   1.000
_cell.angle_alpha   90.00
_cell.angle_beta   90.00
_cell.angle_gamma   90.00
#
_symmetry.space_group_name_H-M   'P 1'
#
loop_
_entity.id
_entity.type
_entity.pdbx_description
1 polymer ?
#
loop_
_entity_poly.entity_id
_entity_poly.type
_entity_poly.pdbx_seq_one_letter_code
_entity_poly.pdbx_strand_id
1 'polypeptide(L)'
;YPYTQKTKGYAVFGQADYKISDRLTGTVGLRWSADDKSMDYKSQAEDGLIVILTSKQSNTFSAVSGRLGLRYELSDDANVYATYNRGYKSGGFFGGLATT
;
A
#
# COMPACT_ATOMS: atom_id res chain seq x y z
N TYR A 1 -16.48 -13.25 -19.61
CA TYR A 1 -15.11 -12.81 -19.30
C TYR A 1 -14.71 -13.33 -17.92
N PRO A 2 -13.94 -14.42 -17.74
CA PRO A 2 -13.68 -14.90 -16.39
C PRO A 2 -12.20 -14.80 -16.03
N TYR A 3 -11.74 -13.61 -15.65
CA TYR A 3 -10.55 -13.46 -14.83
C TYR A 3 -10.97 -12.92 -13.47
N THR A 4 -10.79 -13.71 -12.41
CA THR A 4 -11.03 -13.29 -11.03
C THR A 4 -9.68 -13.02 -10.37
N GLN A 5 -9.29 -11.74 -10.29
CA GLN A 5 -8.12 -11.32 -9.53
C GLN A 5 -8.50 -11.16 -8.06
N LYS A 6 -7.90 -11.94 -7.15
CA LYS A 6 -8.03 -11.76 -5.70
C LYS A 6 -6.79 -11.03 -5.16
N THR A 7 -7.02 -9.92 -4.47
CA THR A 7 -5.97 -9.19 -3.73
C THR A 7 -6.29 -9.28 -2.23
N LYS A 8 -5.30 -9.63 -1.41
CA LYS A 8 -5.40 -9.57 0.05
C LYS A 8 -4.38 -8.57 0.57
N GLY A 9 -4.82 -7.60 1.36
CA GLY A 9 -3.95 -6.57 1.93
C GLY A 9 -3.91 -6.65 3.45
N TYR A 10 -2.72 -6.51 4.02
CA TYR A 10 -2.48 -6.39 5.45
C TYR A 10 -1.73 -5.10 5.74
N ALA A 11 -2.00 -4.47 6.89
CA ALA A 11 -1.28 -3.28 7.29
C ALA A 11 -1.17 -3.15 8.80
N VAL A 12 -0.04 -2.60 9.24
CA VAL A 12 0.24 -2.24 10.64
C VAL A 12 0.63 -0.77 10.67
N PHE A 13 0.09 -0.01 11.62
CA PHE A 13 0.34 1.42 11.72
C PHE A 13 0.48 1.86 13.18
N GLY A 14 1.20 2.96 13.37
CA GLY A 14 1.38 3.60 14.66
C GLY A 14 1.70 5.07 14.48
N GLN A 15 1.24 5.89 15.43
CA GLN A 15 1.56 7.31 15.51
C GLN A 15 1.85 7.68 16.95
N ALA A 16 2.85 8.53 17.15
CA ALA A 16 3.20 9.11 18.42
C ALA A 16 3.33 10.63 18.30
N ASP A 17 2.82 11.32 19.31
CA ASP A 17 2.99 12.76 19.48
C ASP A 17 3.86 13.00 20.72
N TYR A 18 4.79 13.92 20.61
CA TYR A 18 5.73 14.27 21.67
C TYR A 18 5.80 15.79 21.85
N LYS A 19 5.60 16.24 23.10
CA LYS A 19 5.82 17.63 23.48
C LYS A 19 7.32 17.88 23.58
N ILE A 20 7.90 18.46 22.53
CA ILE A 20 9.32 18.83 22.48
C ILE A 20 9.58 19.99 23.46
N SER A 21 8.62 20.91 23.58
CA SER A 21 8.56 21.96 24.60
C SER A 21 7.09 22.28 24.93
N ASP A 22 6.85 23.21 25.85
CA ASP A 22 5.49 23.65 26.21
C ASP A 22 4.66 24.15 25.02
N ARG A 23 5.35 24.65 23.98
CA ARG A 23 4.72 25.27 22.80
C ARG A 23 5.00 24.52 21.50
N LEU A 24 5.85 23.49 21.50
CA LEU A 24 6.23 22.74 20.30
C LEU A 24 5.89 21.26 20.47
N THR A 25 5.04 20.74 19.58
CA THR A 25 4.70 19.32 19.50
C THR A 25 5.22 18.74 18.19
N GLY A 26 5.94 17.62 18.29
CA GLY A 26 6.33 16.80 17.15
C GLY A 26 5.42 15.58 17.02
N THR A 27 5.07 15.23 15.79
CA THR A 27 4.26 14.06 15.44
C THR A 27 5.05 13.17 14.50
N VAL A 28 5.14 11.88 14.81
CA VAL A 28 5.75 10.87 13.94
C VAL A 28 4.77 9.72 13.77
N GLY A 29 4.46 9.40 12.50
CA GLY A 29 3.58 8.31 12.13
C GLY A 29 4.23 7.39 11.10
N LEU A 30 4.05 6.09 11.25
CA LEU A 30 4.51 5.07 10.32
C LEU A 30 3.41 4.07 10.03
N ARG A 31 3.37 3.59 8.79
CA ARG A 31 2.47 2.54 8.35
C ARG A 31 3.21 1.58 7.43
N TRP A 32 3.26 0.32 7.80
CA TRP A 32 3.66 -0.75 6.91
C TRP A 32 2.41 -1.36 6.26
N SER A 33 2.48 -1.67 4.97
CA SER A 33 1.40 -2.30 4.21
C SER A 33 1.98 -3.37 3.31
N ALA A 34 1.29 -4.50 3.19
CA ALA A 34 1.65 -5.62 2.33
C ALA A 34 0.41 -6.12 1.58
N ASP A 35 0.51 -6.20 0.26
CA ASP A 35 -0.53 -6.71 -0.62
C ASP A 35 -0.06 -7.99 -1.31
N ASP A 36 -0.76 -9.09 -1.07
CA ASP A 36 -0.60 -10.36 -1.78
C ASP A 36 -1.54 -10.41 -2.98
N LYS A 37 -0.97 -10.67 -4.16
CA LYS A 37 -1.71 -10.87 -5.41
C LYS A 37 -1.40 -12.23 -5.99
N SER A 38 -2.43 -13.07 -6.11
CA SER A 38 -2.37 -14.38 -6.77
C SER A 38 -3.10 -14.32 -8.11
N MET A 39 -2.41 -14.68 -9.19
CA MET A 39 -3.03 -14.94 -10.49
C MET A 39 -2.98 -16.44 -10.78
N ASP A 40 -4.16 -17.05 -10.96
CA ASP A 40 -4.27 -18.42 -11.45
C ASP A 40 -4.35 -18.36 -12.98
N TYR A 41 -3.24 -18.67 -13.66
CA TYR A 41 -3.21 -18.81 -15.12
C TYR A 41 -3.44 -20.28 -15.48
N LYS A 42 -4.54 -20.57 -16.17
CA LYS A 42 -4.83 -21.89 -16.74
C LYS A 42 -4.80 -21.78 -18.26
N SER A 43 -3.80 -22.39 -18.91
CA SER A 43 -3.77 -22.53 -20.36
C SER A 43 -4.42 -23.86 -20.74
N GLN A 44 -5.44 -23.80 -21.59
CA GLN A 44 -6.19 -24.95 -22.10
C GLN A 44 -6.12 -24.97 -23.62
N ALA A 45 -5.87 -26.14 -24.21
CA ALA A 45 -6.04 -26.39 -25.64
C ALA A 45 -7.20 -27.38 -25.83
N GLU A 46 -7.78 -27.41 -27.05
CA GLU A 46 -9.00 -28.18 -27.38
C GLU A 46 -10.16 -27.94 -26.40
N ASP A 47 -10.60 -26.68 -26.27
CA ASP A 47 -11.80 -26.31 -25.51
C ASP A 47 -11.86 -26.85 -24.06
N GLY A 48 -10.69 -27.04 -23.43
CA GLY A 48 -10.58 -27.52 -22.04
C GLY A 48 -10.25 -28.99 -21.87
N LEU A 49 -10.04 -29.76 -22.95
CA LEU A 49 -9.71 -31.19 -22.89
C LEU A 49 -8.26 -31.47 -22.45
N ILE A 50 -7.32 -30.56 -22.73
CA ILE A 50 -5.90 -30.73 -22.39
C ILE A 50 -5.38 -29.50 -21.62
N VAL A 51 -4.91 -29.71 -20.38
CA VAL A 51 -4.21 -28.70 -19.57
C VAL A 51 -2.71 -28.85 -19.79
N ILE A 52 -2.11 -27.91 -20.53
CA ILE A 52 -0.71 -28.01 -20.96
C ILE A 52 0.26 -27.49 -19.89
N LEU A 53 -0.13 -26.42 -19.18
CA LEU A 53 0.71 -25.77 -18.15
C LEU A 53 -0.18 -25.18 -17.06
N THR A 54 0.09 -25.52 -15.81
CA THR A 54 -0.43 -24.84 -14.61
C THR A 54 0.73 -24.11 -13.96
N SER A 55 0.70 -22.78 -14.00
CA SER A 55 1.70 -21.95 -13.31
C SER A 55 0.99 -21.08 -12.28
N LYS A 56 1.36 -21.23 -11.01
CA LYS A 56 0.91 -20.36 -9.91
C LYS A 56 2.00 -19.33 -9.68
N GLN A 57 1.71 -18.07 -10.02
CA GLN A 57 2.59 -16.96 -9.69
C GLN A 57 1.92 -16.07 -8.65
N SER A 58 2.57 -15.95 -7.50
CA SER A 58 2.19 -15.06 -6.40
C SER A 58 3.28 -14.02 -6.21
N ASN A 59 2.92 -12.73 -6.24
CA ASN A 59 3.82 -11.65 -5.85
C ASN A 59 3.25 -10.94 -4.62
N THR A 60 4.14 -10.65 -3.67
CA THR A 60 3.84 -9.85 -2.48
C THR A 60 4.48 -8.47 -2.65
N PHE A 61 3.68 -7.42 -2.54
CA PHE A 61 4.15 -6.03 -2.62
C PHE A 61 4.05 -5.39 -1.25
N SER A 62 5.19 -5.01 -0.66
CA SER A 62 5.20 -4.33 0.64
C SER A 62 5.78 -2.93 0.55
N ALA A 63 5.29 -2.03 1.39
CA ALA A 63 5.84 -0.68 1.50
C ALA A 63 5.65 -0.08 2.90
N VAL A 64 6.53 0.85 3.23
CA VAL A 64 6.43 1.71 4.40
C VAL A 64 6.05 3.11 3.96
N SER A 65 4.94 3.62 4.51
CA SER A 65 4.51 5.01 4.42
C SER A 65 4.74 5.70 5.77
N GLY A 66 4.85 7.02 5.76
CA GLY A 66 5.12 7.78 6.98
C GLY A 66 4.67 9.23 6.93
N ARG A 67 4.58 9.82 8.12
CA ARG A 67 4.22 11.20 8.38
C ARG A 67 5.16 11.78 9.43
N LEU A 68 5.62 13.00 9.16
CA LEU A 68 6.31 13.85 10.13
C LEU A 68 5.53 15.16 10.23
N GLY A 69 5.26 15.60 11.44
CA GLY A 69 4.55 16.84 11.74
C GLY A 69 5.24 17.63 12.82
N LEU A 70 5.20 18.95 12.69
CA LEU A 70 5.60 19.90 13.72
C LEU A 70 4.45 20.90 13.88
N ARG A 71 4.07 21.15 15.13
CA ARG A 71 3.06 22.14 15.50
C ARG A 71 3.62 23.06 16.56
N TYR A 72 3.56 24.36 16.32
CA TYR A 72 4.02 25.39 17.24
C TYR A 72 2.88 26.32 17.65
N GLU A 73 2.68 26.49 18.95
CA GLU A 73 1.62 27.32 19.52
C GLU A 73 2.08 28.79 19.65
N LEU A 74 1.44 29.68 18.89
CA LEU A 74 1.68 31.14 18.90
C LEU A 74 0.97 31.82 20.07
N SER A 75 -0.18 31.29 20.48
CA SER A 75 -0.94 31.62 21.69
C SER A 75 -1.86 30.45 22.03
N ASP A 76 -2.64 30.56 23.11
CA ASP A 76 -3.61 29.53 23.52
C ASP A 76 -4.70 29.28 22.45
N ASP A 77 -4.93 30.25 21.57
CA ASP A 77 -5.96 30.21 20.52
C ASP A 77 -5.39 30.08 19.09
N ALA A 78 -4.06 30.18 18.91
CA ALA A 78 -3.44 30.21 17.60
C ALA A 78 -2.18 29.35 17.51
N ASN A 79 -2.05 28.58 16.44
CA ASN A 79 -0.86 27.79 16.16
C ASN A 79 -0.53 27.77 14.67
N VAL A 80 0.70 27.38 14.37
CA VAL A 80 1.19 27.10 13.03
C VAL A 80 1.72 25.69 12.97
N TYR A 81 1.61 25.06 11.81
CA TYR A 81 2.07 23.69 11.64
C TYR A 81 2.72 23.47 10.28
N ALA A 82 3.64 22.51 10.25
CA ALA A 82 4.30 22.02 9.06
C ALA A 82 4.26 20.49 9.07
N THR A 83 3.94 19.87 7.92
CA THR A 83 3.87 18.41 7.83
C THR A 83 4.46 17.92 6.52
N TYR A 84 5.14 16.79 6.59
CA TYR A 84 5.65 16.05 5.45
C TYR A 84 5.09 14.62 5.49
N ASN A 85 4.48 14.18 4.39
CA ASN A 85 3.87 12.86 4.29
C ASN A 85 4.43 12.13 3.07
N ARG A 86 4.80 10.86 3.25
CA ARG A 86 5.18 9.96 2.17
C ARG A 86 4.24 8.77 2.14
N GLY A 87 3.47 8.65 1.06
CA GLY A 87 2.56 7.55 0.82
C GLY A 87 3.13 6.49 -0.12
N TYR A 88 2.44 5.36 -0.19
CA TYR A 88 2.67 4.28 -1.15
C TYR A 88 1.38 3.95 -1.89
N LYS A 89 1.51 3.66 -3.18
CA LYS A 89 0.44 3.09 -4.00
C LYS A 89 0.90 1.71 -4.46
N SER A 90 0.12 0.67 -4.18
CA SER A 90 0.52 -0.68 -4.54
C SER A 90 0.50 -0.89 -6.05
N GLY A 91 1.53 -1.60 -6.53
CA GLY A 91 1.66 -1.97 -7.94
C GLY A 91 0.51 -2.87 -8.40
N GLY A 92 0.17 -2.81 -9.67
CA GLY A 92 -0.80 -3.70 -10.31
C GLY A 92 -0.10 -4.61 -11.32
N PHE A 93 -0.64 -5.81 -11.52
CA PHE A 93 -0.39 -6.53 -12.75
C PHE A 93 -1.28 -5.91 -13.83
N PHE A 94 -0.69 -5.45 -14.94
CA PHE A 94 -1.46 -5.06 -16.12
C PHE A 94 -2.15 -6.33 -16.66
N GLY A 95 -3.47 -6.44 -16.48
CA GLY A 95 -4.29 -7.47 -17.13
C GLY A 95 -4.58 -7.18 -18.59
N GLY A 96 -3.74 -6.36 -19.24
CA GLY A 96 -3.80 -6.10 -20.67
C GLY A 96 -2.81 -7.01 -21.36
N LEU A 97 -3.30 -8.07 -22.01
CA LEU A 97 -2.65 -8.55 -23.21
C LEU A 97 -2.63 -7.36 -24.17
N ALA A 98 -1.49 -6.68 -24.31
CA ALA A 98 -1.24 -5.89 -25.50
C ALA A 98 -1.02 -6.89 -26.61
N THR A 99 -2.11 -7.38 -27.21
CA THR A 99 -2.05 -8.03 -28.51
C THR A 99 -1.68 -6.94 -29.50
N THR A 100 -0.54 -7.15 -30.14
CA THR A 100 0.06 -6.33 -31.20
C THR A 100 -0.90 -6.09 -32.36
#